data_AF-A0A813AK89-F1
#
_entry.id   AF-A0A813AK89-F1
#
_cell.length_a   1.000
_cell.length_b   1.000
_cell.length_c   1.000
_cell.angle_alpha   90.00
_cell.angle_beta   90.00
_cell.angle_gamma   90.00
#
_symmetry.space_group_name_H-M   'P 1'
#
loop_
_entity.id
_entity.type
_entity.pdbx_description
1 polymer ?
#
loop_
_entity_poly.entity_id
_entity_poly.type
_entity_poly.pdbx_seq_one_letter_code
_entity_poly.pdbx_strand_id
1 'polypeptide(L)'
;MSSAGVYGPTDVLPLSESTPGDPNSRHKDKLACENYLDSMGLNWTSIRPVYIYGPLNYNPVERYFFDRVTRGRPVCVPYGGKYITQLGHCEDLADFMAKCVGNGAVARQVYNISSQEYVTFDGMAKLCSEAAGMGEPTIVHYDPKTIEVYRLDMPKSPSSMF
;
A
#
# COMPACT_ATOMS: atom_id res chain seq x y z
N MET A 1 -10.20 11.30 0.62
CA MET A 1 -9.05 10.36 0.63
C MET A 1 -9.57 8.94 0.72
N SER A 2 -9.26 8.08 -0.26
CA SER A 2 -9.68 6.66 -0.31
C SER A 2 -8.46 5.72 -0.16
N SER A 3 -8.48 4.52 -0.74
CA SER A 3 -7.40 3.52 -0.67
C SER A 3 -7.53 2.53 -1.82
N ALA A 4 -6.43 2.01 -2.38
CA ALA A 4 -6.50 0.84 -3.27
C ALA A 4 -7.04 -0.42 -2.54
N GLY A 5 -7.01 -0.43 -1.20
CA GLY A 5 -7.63 -1.50 -0.41
C GLY A 5 -9.17 -1.56 -0.48
N VAL A 6 -9.83 -0.67 -1.24
CA VAL A 6 -11.27 -0.81 -1.56
C VAL A 6 -11.52 -1.88 -2.61
N TYR A 7 -10.52 -2.27 -3.40
CA TYR A 7 -10.63 -3.33 -4.38
C TYR A 7 -10.68 -4.71 -3.72
N GLY A 8 -11.34 -5.66 -4.39
CA GLY A 8 -11.39 -7.06 -3.97
C GLY A 8 -10.25 -7.89 -4.58
N PRO A 9 -10.19 -9.19 -4.22
CA PRO A 9 -9.32 -10.15 -4.89
C PRO A 9 -9.58 -10.19 -6.41
N THR A 10 -8.52 -10.30 -7.21
CA THR A 10 -8.57 -10.37 -8.67
C THR A 10 -7.49 -11.29 -9.21
N ASP A 11 -7.75 -11.94 -10.35
CA ASP A 11 -6.76 -12.70 -11.11
C ASP A 11 -6.05 -11.82 -12.17
N VAL A 12 -6.55 -10.61 -12.42
CA VAL A 12 -6.02 -9.67 -13.42
C VAL A 12 -5.43 -8.46 -12.70
N LEU A 13 -4.13 -8.28 -12.88
CA LEU A 13 -3.37 -7.11 -12.42
C LEU A 13 -2.76 -6.42 -13.65
N PRO A 14 -2.56 -5.09 -13.61
CA PRO A 14 -2.86 -4.19 -12.51
C PRO A 14 -4.34 -3.83 -12.35
N LEU A 15 -4.69 -3.36 -11.15
CA LEU A 15 -6.00 -2.79 -10.86
C LEU A 15 -6.11 -1.37 -11.44
N SER A 16 -7.17 -1.12 -12.19
CA SER A 16 -7.53 0.20 -12.71
C SER A 16 -8.66 0.84 -11.89
N GLU A 17 -8.90 2.12 -12.10
CA GLU A 17 -10.01 2.88 -11.52
C GLU A 17 -11.38 2.38 -12.01
N SER A 18 -11.42 1.73 -13.17
CA SER A 18 -12.60 1.02 -13.68
C SER A 18 -12.86 -0.32 -12.99
N THR A 19 -11.92 -0.83 -12.19
CA THR A 19 -12.15 -2.05 -11.41
C THR A 19 -13.18 -1.77 -10.33
N PRO A 20 -14.24 -2.59 -10.17
CA PRO A 20 -15.22 -2.39 -9.11
C PRO A 20 -14.59 -2.49 -7.73
N GLY A 21 -15.00 -1.60 -6.82
CA GLY A 21 -14.71 -1.76 -5.39
C GLY A 21 -15.47 -2.96 -4.81
N ASP A 22 -14.88 -3.62 -3.82
CA ASP A 22 -15.51 -4.71 -3.08
C ASP A 22 -16.30 -4.15 -1.87
N PRO A 23 -17.64 -4.31 -1.83
CA PRO A 23 -18.46 -3.89 -0.71
C PRO A 23 -18.11 -4.58 0.62
N ASN A 24 -17.42 -5.72 0.56
CA ASN A 24 -16.96 -6.47 1.73
C ASN A 24 -15.49 -6.20 2.08
N SER A 25 -14.82 -5.29 1.36
CA SER A 25 -13.43 -4.93 1.64
C SER A 25 -13.28 -4.38 3.05
N ARG A 26 -12.08 -4.51 3.62
CA ARG A 26 -11.69 -3.86 4.88
C ARG A 26 -11.87 -2.33 4.82
N HIS A 27 -11.87 -1.76 3.62
CA HIS A 27 -11.98 -0.33 3.37
C HIS A 27 -13.35 0.09 2.81
N LYS A 28 -14.39 -0.73 2.96
CA LYS A 28 -15.75 -0.46 2.43
C LYS A 28 -16.32 0.92 2.80
N ASP A 29 -15.99 1.46 3.97
CA ASP A 29 -16.50 2.77 4.40
C ASP A 29 -15.92 3.91 3.52
N LYS A 30 -14.71 3.73 2.97
CA LYS A 30 -14.13 4.67 1.99
C LYS A 30 -14.90 4.61 0.67
N LEU A 31 -15.28 3.41 0.22
CA LEU A 31 -16.11 3.23 -0.97
C LEU A 31 -17.53 3.79 -0.78
N ALA A 32 -18.12 3.60 0.40
CA ALA A 32 -19.41 4.19 0.76
C ALA A 32 -19.37 5.71 0.74
N CYS A 33 -18.27 6.32 1.19
CA CYS A 33 -18.06 7.76 1.13
C CYS A 33 -18.00 8.27 -0.32
N GLU A 34 -17.31 7.58 -1.23
CA GLU A 34 -17.28 7.93 -2.66
C GLU A 34 -18.70 7.95 -3.25
N ASN A 35 -19.48 6.89 -3.02
CA ASN A 35 -20.86 6.78 -3.49
C ASN A 35 -21.76 7.86 -2.88
N TYR A 36 -21.58 8.18 -1.60
CA TYR A 36 -22.36 9.20 -0.92
C TYR A 36 -22.10 10.60 -1.48
N LEU A 37 -20.83 10.98 -1.67
CA LEU A 37 -20.46 12.25 -2.30
C LEU A 37 -21.05 12.38 -3.71
N ASP A 38 -21.06 11.29 -4.47
CA ASP A 38 -21.63 11.25 -5.81
C ASP A 38 -23.16 11.45 -5.79
N SER A 39 -23.87 10.75 -4.89
CA SER A 39 -25.32 10.86 -4.70
C SER A 39 -25.79 12.25 -4.27
N MET A 40 -24.96 13.00 -3.54
CA MET A 40 -25.25 14.37 -3.16
C MET A 40 -25.03 15.37 -4.32
N GLY A 41 -24.50 14.91 -5.45
CA GLY A 41 -24.19 15.76 -6.59
C GLY A 41 -23.01 16.70 -6.34
N LEU A 42 -22.18 16.45 -5.32
CA LEU A 42 -21.05 17.31 -4.98
C LEU A 42 -19.91 17.15 -5.99
N ASN A 43 -19.05 18.17 -6.05
CA ASN A 43 -17.75 18.01 -6.68
C ASN A 43 -16.82 17.27 -5.71
N TRP A 44 -16.22 16.17 -6.16
CA TRP A 44 -15.32 15.34 -5.37
C TRP A 44 -14.21 14.78 -6.26
N THR A 45 -13.06 14.45 -5.67
CA THR A 45 -12.01 13.66 -6.33
C THR A 45 -11.60 12.56 -5.36
N SER A 46 -11.69 11.31 -5.79
CA SER A 46 -11.23 10.18 -4.99
C SER A 46 -9.82 9.80 -5.39
N ILE A 47 -9.00 9.55 -4.38
CA ILE A 47 -7.59 9.21 -4.53
C ILE A 47 -7.40 7.89 -3.80
N ARG A 48 -6.90 6.87 -4.50
CA ARG A 48 -6.75 5.50 -4.02
C ARG A 48 -5.25 5.12 -4.06
N PRO A 49 -4.47 5.54 -3.06
CA PRO A 49 -3.04 5.23 -3.04
C PRO A 49 -2.82 3.74 -2.76
N VAL A 50 -1.75 3.20 -3.37
CA VAL A 50 -1.16 1.90 -3.03
C VAL A 50 0.04 2.14 -2.11
N TYR A 51 0.25 1.25 -1.13
CA TYR A 51 1.32 1.30 -0.10
C TYR A 51 2.27 2.51 -0.17
N ILE A 52 1.95 3.51 0.65
CA ILE A 52 2.69 4.77 0.70
C ILE A 52 3.96 4.56 1.52
N TYR A 53 5.09 5.04 1.02
CA TYR A 53 6.38 5.05 1.72
C TYR A 53 7.01 6.44 1.74
N GLY A 54 8.01 6.64 2.60
CA GLY A 54 8.75 7.90 2.70
C GLY A 54 8.86 8.42 4.14
N PRO A 55 9.48 9.60 4.34
CA PRO A 55 9.68 10.19 5.65
C PRO A 55 8.37 10.36 6.44
N LEU A 56 8.46 10.21 7.77
CA LEU A 56 7.34 10.38 8.71
C LEU A 56 6.16 9.41 8.51
N ASN A 57 6.37 8.29 7.80
CA ASN A 57 5.34 7.28 7.61
C ASN A 57 4.96 6.59 8.93
N TYR A 58 3.70 6.71 9.34
CA TYR A 58 3.16 6.06 10.55
C TYR A 58 2.99 4.55 10.39
N ASN A 59 2.90 4.06 9.14
CA ASN A 59 2.78 2.65 8.80
C ASN A 59 3.87 2.25 7.80
N PRO A 60 5.13 2.10 8.25
CA PRO A 60 6.28 1.96 7.37
C PRO A 60 6.33 0.54 6.78
N VAL A 61 5.67 0.37 5.64
CA VAL A 61 5.53 -0.89 4.88
C VAL A 61 6.88 -1.50 4.50
N GLU A 62 7.87 -0.64 4.24
CA GLU A 62 9.23 -0.95 3.83
C GLU A 62 10.15 -1.29 5.01
N ARG A 63 9.78 -0.89 6.24
CA ARG A 63 10.65 -1.01 7.42
C ARG A 63 11.09 -2.44 7.70
N TYR A 64 10.19 -3.42 7.49
CA TYR A 64 10.53 -4.82 7.67
C TYR A 64 11.71 -5.22 6.77
N PHE A 65 11.67 -4.85 5.49
CA PHE A 65 12.74 -5.18 4.55
C PHE A 65 14.04 -4.49 4.92
N PHE A 66 14.00 -3.17 5.16
CA PHE A 66 15.18 -2.40 5.59
C PHE A 66 15.81 -2.92 6.89
N ASP A 67 15.02 -3.25 7.91
CA ASP A 67 15.54 -3.75 9.20
C ASP A 67 16.29 -5.08 9.03
N ARG A 68 15.79 -5.96 8.15
CA ARG A 68 16.44 -7.25 7.90
C ARG A 68 17.73 -7.09 7.12
N VAL A 69 17.70 -6.37 5.99
CA VAL A 69 18.87 -6.23 5.11
C VAL A 69 20.00 -5.45 5.78
N THR A 70 19.70 -4.32 6.45
CA THR A 70 20.73 -3.48 7.11
C THR A 70 21.40 -4.17 8.30
N ARG A 71 20.76 -5.20 8.87
CA ARG A 71 21.32 -6.01 9.97
C ARG A 71 21.89 -7.35 9.50
N GLY A 72 21.98 -7.59 8.19
CA GLY A 72 22.47 -8.86 7.64
C GLY A 72 21.61 -10.07 8.01
N ARG A 73 20.32 -9.88 8.28
CA ARG A 73 19.39 -10.95 8.66
C ARG A 73 18.65 -11.44 7.41
N PRO A 74 18.33 -12.75 7.30
CA PRO A 74 17.54 -13.25 6.18
C PRO A 74 16.18 -12.54 6.09
N VAL A 75 15.72 -12.18 4.89
CA VAL A 75 14.38 -11.63 4.69
C VAL A 75 13.42 -12.80 4.50
N CYS A 76 12.54 -13.03 5.48
CA CYS A 76 11.52 -14.08 5.37
C CYS A 76 10.37 -13.56 4.50
N VAL A 77 10.08 -14.26 3.40
CA VAL A 77 9.05 -13.89 2.42
C VAL A 77 8.05 -15.05 2.30
N PRO A 78 6.74 -14.77 2.38
CA PRO A 78 5.73 -15.83 2.29
C PRO A 78 5.68 -16.44 0.88
N TYR A 79 5.41 -17.75 0.85
CA TYR A 79 5.34 -18.58 -0.35
C TYR A 79 6.57 -18.39 -1.23
N GLY A 80 6.44 -18.39 -2.56
CA GLY A 80 7.56 -18.19 -3.49
C GLY A 80 7.94 -16.73 -3.77
N GLY A 81 7.47 -15.77 -2.96
CA GLY A 81 7.84 -14.35 -3.07
C GLY A 81 7.39 -13.60 -4.32
N LYS A 82 6.56 -14.23 -5.17
CA LYS A 82 6.06 -13.65 -6.43
C LYS A 82 4.81 -12.79 -6.30
N TYR A 83 4.30 -12.57 -5.08
CA TYR A 83 3.21 -11.62 -4.86
C TYR A 83 3.65 -10.23 -5.30
N ILE A 84 2.89 -9.63 -6.21
CA ILE A 84 3.16 -8.33 -6.78
C ILE A 84 2.42 -7.26 -5.97
N THR A 85 3.09 -6.13 -5.78
CA THR A 85 2.50 -4.90 -5.27
C THR A 85 3.12 -3.69 -5.97
N GLN A 86 2.68 -2.48 -5.58
CA GLN A 86 3.25 -1.21 -6.00
C GLN A 86 3.40 -0.32 -4.77
N LEU A 87 4.28 0.67 -4.85
CA LEU A 87 4.48 1.66 -3.78
C LEU A 87 4.44 3.06 -4.38
N GLY A 88 3.94 4.03 -3.63
CA GLY A 88 4.00 5.44 -4.00
C GLY A 88 4.75 6.25 -2.94
N HIS A 89 5.63 7.17 -3.35
CA HIS A 89 6.29 8.05 -2.39
C HIS A 89 5.30 9.07 -1.83
N CYS A 90 5.43 9.42 -0.55
CA CYS A 90 4.51 10.34 0.12
C CYS A 90 4.53 11.75 -0.49
N GLU A 91 5.68 12.20 -1.01
CA GLU A 91 5.79 13.51 -1.67
C GLU A 91 5.05 13.54 -3.01
N ASP A 92 5.11 12.47 -3.80
CA ASP A 92 4.37 12.37 -5.07
C ASP A 92 2.86 12.39 -4.83
N LEU A 93 2.41 11.69 -3.78
CA LEU A 93 1.01 11.72 -3.36
C LEU A 93 0.59 13.12 -2.91
N ALA A 94 1.42 13.81 -2.12
CA ALA A 94 1.14 15.15 -1.66
C ALA A 94 1.07 16.17 -2.81
N ASP A 95 2.01 16.08 -3.76
CA ASP A 95 2.02 16.90 -4.98
C ASP A 95 0.77 16.67 -5.83
N PHE A 96 0.36 15.42 -6.03
CA PHE A 96 -0.89 15.10 -6.73
C PHE A 96 -2.11 15.70 -6.01
N MET A 97 -2.20 15.52 -4.69
CA MET A 97 -3.31 16.07 -3.89
C MET A 97 -3.38 17.60 -3.98
N ALA A 98 -2.24 18.29 -3.94
CA ALA A 98 -2.18 19.74 -4.11
C ALA A 98 -2.69 20.17 -5.48
N LYS A 99 -2.30 19.45 -6.55
CA LYS A 99 -2.73 19.73 -7.93
C LYS A 99 -4.21 19.46 -8.21
N CYS A 100 -4.90 18.69 -7.37
CA CYS A 100 -6.35 18.52 -7.48
C CYS A 100 -7.12 19.78 -7.09
N VAL A 101 -6.58 20.62 -6.20
CA VAL A 101 -7.31 21.79 -5.66
C VAL A 101 -7.52 22.82 -6.75
N GLY A 102 -8.78 23.19 -7.00
CA GLY A 102 -9.15 24.16 -8.03
C GLY A 102 -9.05 23.66 -9.48
N ASN A 103 -8.68 22.39 -9.68
CA ASN A 103 -8.59 21.80 -11.01
C ASN A 103 -9.93 21.14 -11.40
N GLY A 104 -10.67 21.77 -12.31
CA GLY A 104 -11.95 21.24 -12.79
C GLY A 104 -11.83 19.91 -13.54
N ALA A 105 -10.66 19.54 -14.08
CA ALA A 105 -10.47 18.32 -14.85
C ALA A 105 -10.51 17.05 -13.99
N VAL A 106 -10.27 17.16 -12.68
CA VAL A 106 -10.30 16.02 -11.74
C VAL A 106 -11.65 15.85 -11.05
N ALA A 107 -12.65 16.67 -11.42
CA ALA A 107 -13.97 16.66 -10.83
C ALA A 107 -14.69 15.32 -11.08
N ARG A 108 -15.19 14.73 -10.00
CA ARG A 108 -15.92 13.46 -9.95
C ARG A 108 -15.13 12.29 -10.55
N GLN A 109 -13.80 12.34 -10.43
CA GLN A 109 -12.90 11.30 -10.90
C GLN A 109 -12.29 10.52 -9.74
N VAL A 110 -11.94 9.28 -10.03
CA VAL A 110 -11.13 8.41 -9.17
C VAL A 110 -9.73 8.33 -9.78
N TYR A 111 -8.69 8.34 -8.95
CA TYR A 111 -7.32 8.11 -9.37
C TYR A 111 -6.62 7.10 -8.45
N ASN A 112 -6.03 6.07 -9.03
CA ASN A 112 -5.06 5.21 -8.36
C ASN A 112 -3.71 5.92 -8.36
N ILE A 113 -3.06 5.99 -7.19
CA ILE A 113 -1.76 6.66 -7.06
C ILE A 113 -0.72 5.66 -6.56
N SER A 114 0.29 5.42 -7.38
CA SER A 114 1.44 4.57 -7.10
C SER A 114 2.60 4.92 -8.02
N SER A 115 3.76 4.31 -7.81
CA SER A 115 4.83 4.23 -8.82
C SER A 115 4.32 3.51 -10.08
N GLN A 116 4.98 3.78 -11.20
CA GLN A 116 4.77 3.11 -12.48
C GLN A 116 5.20 1.63 -12.45
N GLU A 117 6.07 1.29 -11.50
CA GLU A 117 6.70 -0.02 -11.43
C GLU A 117 5.93 -0.96 -10.50
N TYR A 118 5.93 -2.24 -10.88
CA TYR A 118 5.44 -3.34 -10.06
C TYR A 118 6.62 -4.02 -9.39
N VAL A 119 6.44 -4.39 -8.13
CA VAL A 119 7.49 -5.03 -7.35
C VAL A 119 6.95 -6.32 -6.72
N THR A 120 7.75 -7.38 -6.80
CA THR A 120 7.46 -8.62 -6.05
C THR A 120 7.96 -8.50 -4.61
N PHE A 121 7.53 -9.35 -3.70
CA PHE A 121 8.08 -9.32 -2.34
C PHE A 121 9.58 -9.65 -2.30
N ASP A 122 10.06 -10.54 -3.19
CA ASP A 122 11.50 -10.73 -3.38
C ASP A 122 12.16 -9.44 -3.91
N GLY A 123 11.51 -8.78 -4.87
CA GLY A 123 11.96 -7.50 -5.42
C GLY A 123 12.07 -6.41 -4.35
N MET A 124 11.12 -6.34 -3.42
CA MET A 124 11.16 -5.40 -2.29
C MET A 124 12.41 -5.62 -1.44
N ALA A 125 12.75 -6.87 -1.13
CA ALA A 125 13.96 -7.18 -0.38
C ALA A 125 15.22 -6.71 -1.12
N LYS A 126 15.29 -6.95 -2.43
CA LYS A 126 16.44 -6.55 -3.28
C LYS A 126 16.57 -5.04 -3.40
N LEU A 127 15.48 -4.34 -3.73
CA LEU A 127 15.45 -2.88 -3.83
C LEU A 127 15.82 -2.21 -2.50
N CYS A 128 15.33 -2.73 -1.37
CA CYS A 128 15.73 -2.19 -0.06
C CYS A 128 17.21 -2.46 0.25
N SER A 129 17.74 -3.62 -0.15
CA SER A 129 19.16 -3.95 0.01
C SER A 129 20.05 -3.00 -0.81
N GLU A 130 19.68 -2.80 -2.09
CA GLU A 130 20.36 -1.90 -3.01
C GLU A 130 20.32 -0.45 -2.50
N ALA A 131 19.15 0.06 -2.12
CA ALA A 131 18.98 1.41 -1.58
C ALA A 131 19.76 1.63 -0.28
N ALA A 132 19.97 0.58 0.52
CA ALA A 132 20.78 0.62 1.73
C ALA A 132 22.29 0.47 1.48
N GLY A 133 22.74 0.30 0.24
CA GLY A 133 24.14 0.05 -0.11
C GLY A 133 24.65 -1.32 0.35
N MET A 134 23.74 -2.29 0.50
CA MET A 134 24.06 -3.66 0.92
C MET A 134 24.20 -4.59 -0.30
N GLY A 135 24.81 -5.76 -0.11
CA GLY A 135 24.90 -6.79 -1.15
C GLY A 135 23.58 -7.53 -1.41
N GLU A 136 23.63 -8.61 -2.19
CA GLU A 136 22.45 -9.45 -2.46
C GLU A 136 21.86 -9.98 -1.13
N PRO A 137 20.56 -9.73 -0.85
CA PRO A 137 19.96 -10.16 0.41
C PRO A 137 19.73 -11.68 0.42
N THR A 138 19.93 -12.30 1.58
CA THR A 138 19.48 -13.69 1.78
C THR A 138 17.97 -13.71 1.95
N ILE A 139 17.23 -14.26 0.99
CA ILE A 139 15.78 -14.41 1.05
C ILE A 139 15.43 -15.85 1.44
N VAL A 140 14.53 -16.01 2.41
CA VAL A 140 14.02 -17.32 2.87
C VAL A 140 12.51 -17.37 2.65
N HIS A 141 12.08 -18.32 1.83
CA HIS A 141 10.68 -18.59 1.56
C HIS A 141 10.06 -19.49 2.61
N TYR A 142 8.81 -19.23 2.99
CA TYR A 142 8.08 -20.05 3.96
C TYR A 142 6.60 -20.17 3.59
N ASP A 143 5.94 -21.27 3.95
CA ASP A 143 4.48 -21.38 3.85
C ASP A 143 3.83 -20.84 5.13
N PRO A 144 3.10 -19.70 5.11
CA PRO A 144 2.41 -19.19 6.28
C PRO A 144 1.41 -20.18 6.90
N LYS A 145 0.92 -21.17 6.14
CA LYS A 145 -0.02 -22.18 6.64
C LYS A 145 0.66 -23.24 7.52
N THR A 146 1.97 -23.39 7.43
CA THR A 146 2.73 -24.39 8.19
C THR A 146 3.42 -23.82 9.43
N ILE A 147 3.29 -22.51 9.67
CA ILE A 147 3.90 -21.81 10.81
C ILE A 147 2.82 -21.43 11.82
N GLU A 148 3.00 -21.86 13.07
CA GLU A 148 2.27 -21.29 14.20
C GLU A 148 2.80 -19.88 14.50
N VAL A 149 2.00 -18.86 14.18
CA VAL A 149 2.29 -17.50 14.60
C VAL A 149 1.80 -17.32 16.04
N TYR A 150 2.71 -17.45 17.01
CA TYR A 150 2.42 -17.02 18.37
C TYR A 150 2.15 -15.52 18.34
N ARG A 151 0.89 -15.12 18.56
CA ARG A 151 0.59 -13.73 18.89
C ARG A 151 1.24 -13.46 20.23
N LEU A 152 2.39 -12.80 20.21
CA LEU A 152 2.82 -12.03 21.37
C LEU A 152 1.72 -11.01 21.59
N ASP A 153 1.03 -11.10 22.73
CA ASP A 153 0.09 -10.08 23.19
C ASP A 153 0.89 -8.79 23.46
N MET A 154 1.22 -8.10 22.38
CA MET A 154 1.78 -6.76 22.44
C MET A 154 0.67 -5.88 23.02
N PRO A 155 0.91 -5.19 24.15
CA PRO A 155 -0.08 -4.27 24.68
C PRO A 155 -0.46 -3.31 23.56
N LYS A 156 -1.77 -3.18 23.30
CA LYS A 156 -2.29 -2.20 22.34
C LYS A 156 -1.61 -0.88 22.67
N SER A 157 -0.89 -0.28 21.72
CA SER A 157 -0.34 1.06 21.96
C SER A 157 -1.52 1.92 22.40
N PRO A 158 -1.41 2.71 23.48
CA PRO A 158 -2.45 3.66 23.82
C PRO A 158 -2.71 4.47 22.55
N SER A 159 -3.91 4.32 22.01
CA SER A 159 -4.40 5.11 20.89
C SER A 159 -4.05 6.55 21.20
N SER A 160 -3.15 7.13 20.42
CA SER A 160 -2.75 8.51 20.56
C SER A 160 -4.02 9.34 20.49
N MET A 161 -4.32 9.97 21.62
CA MET A 161 -5.40 10.92 21.81
C MET A 161 -5.01 12.19 21.05
N PHE A 162 -5.16 12.18 19.72
CA PHE A 162 -5.16 13.35 18.83
C PHE A 162 -5.98 13.04 17.59
#